data_AF-A0A2P8FFI4-F1
#
_entry.id   AF-A0A2P8FFI4-F1
#
_cell.length_a   1.000
_cell.length_b   1.000
_cell.length_c   1.000
_cell.angle_alpha   90.00
_cell.angle_beta   90.00
_cell.angle_gamma   90.00
#
_symmetry.space_group_name_H-M   'P 1'
#
loop_
_entity.id
_entity.type
_entity.pdbx_description
1 polymer ?
#
loop_
_entity_poly.entity_id
_entity_poly.type
_entity_poly.pdbx_seq_one_letter_code
_entity_poly.pdbx_strand_id
1 'polypeptide(L)' 'MKPIYAALCIAGVTLAACAQQEEPAPIYLQPNFDKAGNASCDVGYALVTTETGSVACAPAS' A
#
# COMPACT_ATOMS: atom_id res chain seq x y z
N MET A 1 -15.16 -9.08 45.95
CA MET A 1 -15.70 -8.83 44.59
C MET A 1 -14.55 -8.90 43.60
N LYS A 2 -14.79 -9.49 42.43
CA LYS A 2 -13.79 -10.14 41.57
C LYS A 2 -13.30 -9.16 40.49
N PRO A 3 -12.03 -8.73 40.46
CA PRO A 3 -11.53 -7.71 39.52
C PRO A 3 -11.23 -8.33 38.15
N ILE A 4 -12.20 -9.02 37.55
CA ILE A 4 -12.00 -9.76 36.28
C ILE A 4 -12.53 -8.97 35.08
N TYR A 5 -13.33 -7.93 35.29
CA TYR A 5 -13.95 -7.18 34.19
C TYR A 5 -13.03 -6.13 33.53
N ALA A 6 -11.99 -5.65 34.22
CA ALA A 6 -11.11 -4.60 33.67
C ALA A 6 -10.13 -5.12 32.60
N ALA A 7 -9.84 -6.42 32.58
CA ALA A 7 -8.90 -7.02 31.63
C ALA A 7 -9.50 -7.21 30.22
N LEU A 8 -10.83 -7.28 30.10
CA LEU A 8 -11.50 -7.55 28.83
C LEU A 8 -11.58 -6.33 27.90
N CYS A 9 -11.54 -5.11 28.44
CA CYS A 9 -11.62 -3.89 27.62
C CYS A 9 -10.29 -3.54 26.92
N ILE A 10 -9.15 -3.93 27.50
CA ILE A 10 -7.83 -3.56 26.97
C ILE A 10 -7.50 -4.40 25.72
N ALA A 11 -7.92 -5.67 25.69
CA ALA A 11 -7.70 -6.56 24.56
C ALA A 11 -8.50 -6.17 23.30
N GLY A 12 -9.62 -5.46 23.45
CA GLY A 12 -10.45 -5.01 22.32
C GLY A 12 -9.85 -3.83 21.56
N VAL A 13 -9.13 -2.93 22.25
CA VAL A 13 -8.57 -1.72 21.62
C VAL A 13 -7.30 -2.05 20.82
N THR A 14 -6.53 -3.07 21.23
CA THR A 14 -5.33 -3.50 20.51
C THR A 14 -5.64 -4.24 19.21
N LEU A 15 -6.78 -4.94 19.11
CA LEU A 15 -7.18 -5.60 17.85
C LEU A 15 -7.70 -4.61 16.80
N ALA A 16 -8.39 -3.55 17.21
CA ALA A 16 -8.87 -2.52 16.29
C ALA A 16 -7.72 -1.73 15.62
N ALA A 17 -6.59 -1.56 16.31
CA ALA A 17 -5.42 -0.88 15.77
C ALA A 17 -4.64 -1.68 14.71
N CYS A 18 -4.82 -3.01 14.64
CA CYS A 18 -4.25 -3.82 13.56
C CYS A 18 -5.16 -3.95 12.34
N ALA A 19 -6.45 -3.61 12.45
CA ALA A 19 -7.36 -3.59 11.30
C ALA A 19 -7.16 -2.36 10.40
N GLN A 20 -6.44 -1.34 10.89
CA GLN A 20 -5.87 -0.27 10.07
C GLN A 20 -4.56 -0.76 9.43
N GLN A 21 -4.62 -1.88 8.71
CA GLN A 21 -3.66 -2.08 7.64
C GLN A 21 -4.07 -1.15 6.52
N GLU A 22 -3.58 0.08 6.64
CA GLU A 22 -3.40 1.00 5.53
C GLU A 22 -2.97 0.15 4.34
N GLU A 23 -3.82 0.05 3.32
CA GLU A 23 -3.48 -0.63 2.07
C GLU A 23 -2.08 -0.15 1.69
N PRO A 24 -1.08 -1.04 1.56
CA PRO A 24 0.28 -0.62 1.34
C PRO A 24 0.27 0.35 0.17
N ALA A 25 0.60 1.62 0.43
CA ALA A 25 0.56 2.64 -0.61
C ALA A 25 1.36 2.06 -1.77
N PRO A 26 0.74 1.88 -2.96
CA PRO A 26 1.37 1.16 -4.05
C PRO A 26 2.73 1.80 -4.31
N ILE A 27 3.80 1.01 -4.16
CA ILE A 27 5.16 1.51 -4.38
C ILE A 27 5.29 1.75 -5.87
N TYR A 28 5.13 3.02 -6.24
CA TYR A 28 5.32 3.49 -7.59
C TYR A 28 6.82 3.62 -7.88
N LEU A 29 7.28 2.88 -8.87
CA LEU A 29 8.63 3.01 -9.41
C LEU A 29 8.64 4.00 -10.57
N GLN A 30 9.79 4.63 -10.78
CA GLN A 30 10.00 5.50 -11.93
C GLN A 30 10.11 4.64 -13.21
N PRO A 31 9.33 4.93 -14.27
CA PRO A 31 9.42 4.21 -15.52
C PRO A 31 10.74 4.53 -16.24
N ASN A 32 11.23 3.54 -16.98
CA ASN A 32 12.37 3.72 -17.87
C ASN A 32 11.88 4.21 -19.23
N PHE A 33 12.57 5.20 -19.80
CA PHE A 33 12.22 5.78 -21.08
C PHE A 33 13.28 5.42 -22.11
N ASP A 34 12.84 4.85 -23.23
CA ASP A 34 13.73 4.67 -24.37
C ASP A 34 14.02 6.01 -25.06
N LYS A 35 14.90 5.99 -26.07
CA LYS A 35 15.25 7.20 -26.84
C LYS A 35 14.11 7.75 -27.69
N ALA A 36 13.04 6.97 -27.90
CA ALA A 36 11.83 7.41 -28.58
C ALA A 36 10.79 7.97 -27.60
N GLY A 37 11.05 7.92 -26.30
CA GLY A 37 10.15 8.40 -25.25
C GLY A 37 9.09 7.38 -24.81
N ASN A 38 9.21 6.11 -25.21
CA ASN A 38 8.30 5.07 -24.73
C ASN A 38 8.63 4.71 -23.29
N ALA A 39 7.63 4.76 -22.42
CA ALA A 39 7.75 4.30 -21.04
C ALA A 39 7.73 2.76 -20.99
N SER A 40 8.53 2.19 -20.11
CA SER A 40 8.58 0.76 -19.82
C SER A 40 8.86 0.52 -18.34
N CYS A 41 8.39 -0.61 -17.82
CA CYS A 41 8.60 -1.03 -16.45
C CYS A 41 9.40 -2.33 -16.41
N ASP A 42 10.11 -2.56 -15.32
CA ASP A 42 10.75 -3.84 -15.04
C ASP A 42 9.71 -4.96 -14.89
N VAL A 43 10.18 -6.21 -15.04
CA VAL A 43 9.34 -7.41 -14.90
C VAL A 43 8.67 -7.43 -13.52
N GLY A 44 7.35 -7.63 -13.51
CA GLY A 44 6.54 -7.60 -12.30
C GLY A 44 5.93 -6.22 -12.00
N TYR A 45 6.15 -5.23 -12.86
CA TYR A 45 5.51 -3.92 -12.78
C TYR A 45 4.79 -3.55 -14.09
N ALA A 46 3.65 -2.90 -13.97
CA ALA A 46 2.84 -2.39 -15.07
C ALA A 46 2.86 -0.86 -15.10
N LEU A 47 2.82 -0.29 -16.30
CA LEU A 47 2.67 1.15 -16.49
C LEU A 47 1.26 1.57 -16.06
N VAL A 48 1.19 2.54 -15.17
CA VAL A 48 -0.04 3.14 -14.67
C VAL A 48 0.07 4.66 -14.69
N THR A 49 -1.07 5.31 -14.72
CA THR A 49 -1.15 6.77 -14.52
C THR A 49 -1.63 7.02 -13.10
N THR A 50 -0.83 7.73 -12.30
CA THR A 50 -1.20 8.12 -10.93
C THR A 50 -2.35 9.13 -10.95
N GLU A 51 -3.01 9.32 -9.81
CA GLU A 51 -4.09 10.32 -9.66
C GLU A 51 -3.61 11.77 -9.92
N THR A 52 -2.31 12.01 -9.79
CA THR A 52 -1.64 13.27 -10.13
C THR A 52 -1.32 13.42 -11.62
N GLY A 53 -1.70 12.44 -12.45
CA GLY A 53 -1.47 12.44 -13.90
C GLY A 53 -0.05 12.07 -14.33
N SER A 54 0.76 11.50 -13.41
CA SER A 54 2.14 11.08 -13.71
C SER A 54 2.19 9.63 -14.17
N VAL A 55 3.04 9.32 -15.16
CA VAL A 55 3.30 7.93 -15.56
C VAL A 55 4.22 7.29 -14.54
N ALA A 56 3.81 6.16 -13.98
CA ALA A 56 4.54 5.41 -12.98
C ALA A 56 4.46 3.89 -13.25
N CYS A 57 5.33 3.14 -12.60
CA CYS A 57 5.31 1.68 -12.61
C CYS A 57 4.72 1.17 -11.29
N ALA A 58 3.57 0.50 -11.33
CA ALA A 58 2.95 -0.15 -10.17
C ALA A 58 3.14 -1.66 -10.24
N PRO A 59 3.22 -2.38 -9.12
CA PRO A 59 3.34 -3.84 -9.15
C PRO A 59 2.18 -4.46 -9.93
N ALA A 60 2.51 -5.30 -10.90
CA ALA A 60 1.54 -6.07 -11.65
C ALA A 60 0.91 -7.11 -10.71
N SER A 61 -0.40 -7.01 -10.52
CA SER A 61 -1.19 -7.83 -9.59
C SER A 61 -1.16 -9.32 -9.92
#